data_AF-A0A149U4T9-F1
#
_entry.id   AF-A0A149U4T9-F1
#
_cell.length_a   1.000
_cell.length_b   1.000
_cell.length_c   1.000
_cell.angle_alpha   90.00
_cell.angle_beta   90.00
_cell.angle_gamma   90.00
#
_symmetry.space_group_name_H-M   'P 1'
#
loop_
_entity.id
_entity.type
_entity.pdbx_description
1 polymer ?
#
loop_
_entity_poly.entity_id
_entity_poly.type
_entity_poly.pdbx_seq_one_letter_code
_entity_poly.pdbx_strand_id
1 'polypeptide(L)'
;MIALCVFLAWASAFWAHECLQPRTNKLFPLTTGSKRLYQCVRACAPALALLLCLYRDFEEGVLYCLGLGAVAGLAVSLLMAALKHKQSGQL
;
A
#
# COMPACT_ATOMS: atom_id res chain seq x y z
N MET A 1 12.73 -11.94 -7.56
CA MET A 1 13.06 -10.57 -7.11
C MET A 1 11.99 -9.56 -7.54
N ILE A 2 11.64 -9.47 -8.84
CA ILE A 2 10.63 -8.52 -9.34
C ILE A 2 9.25 -8.67 -8.67
N ALA A 3 8.77 -9.90 -8.47
CA ALA A 3 7.50 -10.15 -7.77
C ALA A 3 7.47 -9.57 -6.34
N LEU A 4 8.56 -9.69 -5.57
CA LEU A 4 8.66 -9.09 -4.25
C LEU A 4 8.66 -7.56 -4.33
N CYS A 5 9.33 -6.98 -5.32
CA CYS A 5 9.32 -5.53 -5.54
C CYS A 5 7.92 -5.01 -5.89
N VAL A 6 7.19 -5.71 -6.75
CA VAL A 6 5.79 -5.39 -7.10
C VAL A 6 4.88 -5.50 -5.88
N PHE A 7 5.04 -6.55 -5.08
CA PHE A 7 4.28 -6.72 -3.83
C PHE A 7 4.56 -5.58 -2.83
N LEU A 8 5.83 -5.24 -2.59
CA LEU A 8 6.22 -4.16 -1.67
C LEU A 8 5.73 -2.79 -2.17
N ALA A 9 5.80 -2.54 -3.48
CA ALA A 9 5.27 -1.33 -4.09
C ALA A 9 3.76 -1.21 -3.83
N TRP A 10 2.99 -2.25 -4.12
CA TRP A 10 1.56 -2.27 -3.83
C TRP A 10 1.25 -2.16 -2.33
N ALA A 11 1.96 -2.89 -1.48
CA ALA A 11 1.78 -2.82 -0.03
C ALA A 11 2.03 -1.40 0.49
N SER A 12 3.09 -0.73 0.03
CA SER A 12 3.38 0.65 0.41
C SER A 12 2.32 1.64 -0.09
N ALA A 13 1.78 1.43 -1.30
CA ALA A 13 0.69 2.23 -1.85
C ALA A 13 -0.60 2.11 -1.04
N PHE A 14 -1.00 0.87 -0.71
CA PHE A 14 -2.18 0.60 0.12
C PHE A 14 -2.01 1.08 1.56
N TRP A 15 -0.81 0.93 2.13
CA TRP A 15 -0.50 1.45 3.44
C TRP A 15 -0.62 2.97 3.47
N ALA A 16 0.00 3.64 2.51
CA ALA A 16 -0.10 5.09 2.35
C ALA A 16 -1.56 5.56 2.16
N HIS A 17 -2.34 4.82 1.38
CA HIS A 17 -3.75 5.07 1.18
C HIS A 17 -4.55 5.00 2.50
N GLU A 18 -4.40 3.91 3.26
CA GLU A 18 -5.06 3.72 4.56
C GLU A 18 -4.64 4.77 5.59
N CYS A 19 -3.35 5.11 5.65
CA CYS A 19 -2.81 6.14 6.54
C CYS A 19 -3.34 7.55 6.22
N LEU A 20 -3.54 7.86 4.93
CA LEU A 20 -4.12 9.13 4.50
C LEU A 20 -5.63 9.21 4.70
N GLN A 21 -6.33 8.09 4.91
CA GLN A 21 -7.77 8.14 5.17
C GLN A 21 -8.06 8.91 6.46
N PRO A 22 -9.08 9.79 6.46
CA PRO A 22 -9.38 10.64 7.60
C PRO A 22 -9.76 9.85 8.86
N ARG A 23 -10.31 8.62 8.71
CA ARG A 23 -10.60 7.74 9.84
C ARG A 23 -9.32 7.26 10.54
N THR A 24 -8.33 6.81 9.78
CA THR A 24 -7.06 6.32 10.32
C THR A 24 -6.21 7.47 10.86
N ASN A 25 -6.16 8.61 10.17
CA ASN A 25 -5.38 9.78 10.57
C ASN A 25 -5.92 10.43 11.87
N LYS A 26 -7.17 10.13 12.28
CA LYS A 26 -7.68 10.50 13.61
C LYS A 26 -7.10 9.61 14.73
N LEU A 27 -6.88 8.31 14.46
CA LEU A 27 -6.28 7.35 15.40
C LEU A 27 -4.74 7.47 15.44
N PHE A 28 -4.12 7.78 14.30
CA PHE A 28 -2.69 7.93 14.12
C PHE A 28 -2.41 9.28 13.45
N PRO A 29 -2.27 10.38 14.22
CA PRO A 29 -2.07 11.70 13.65
C PRO A 29 -0.72 11.79 12.93
N LEU A 30 -0.78 12.03 11.62
CA LEU A 30 0.40 12.23 10.78
C LEU A 30 0.77 13.71 10.71
N THR A 31 2.07 14.01 10.77
CA THR A 31 2.58 15.37 10.55
C THR A 31 2.37 15.81 9.10
N THR A 32 2.29 17.13 8.87
CA THR A 32 2.05 17.70 7.53
C THR A 32 3.12 17.30 6.51
N GLY A 33 4.39 17.17 6.94
CA GLY A 33 5.48 16.68 6.09
C GLY A 33 5.29 15.22 5.68
N SER A 34 4.91 14.36 6.62
CA SER A 34 4.65 12.95 6.34
C SER A 34 3.45 12.76 5.40
N LYS A 35 2.39 13.57 5.50
CA LYS A 35 1.22 13.48 4.60
C LYS A 35 1.61 13.66 3.13
N ARG A 36 2.47 14.63 2.81
CA ARG A 36 2.96 14.84 1.44
C ARG A 36 3.75 13.63 0.94
N LEU A 37 4.63 13.07 1.78
CA LEU A 37 5.37 11.85 1.47
C LEU A 37 4.43 10.68 1.16
N TYR A 38 3.41 10.44 1.99
CA TYR A 38 2.43 9.39 1.76
C TYR A 38 1.61 9.62 0.48
N GLN A 39 1.30 10.88 0.12
CA GLN A 39 0.64 11.20 -1.15
C GLN A 39 1.53 10.87 -2.35
N CYS A 40 2.82 11.21 -2.28
CA CYS A 40 3.79 10.83 -3.31
C CYS A 40 3.92 9.31 -3.44
N VAL A 41 4.06 8.59 -2.32
CA VAL A 41 4.16 7.12 -2.32
C VAL A 41 2.91 6.48 -2.92
N ARG A 42 1.72 6.98 -2.56
CA ARG A 42 0.45 6.49 -3.11
C ARG A 42 0.36 6.61 -4.64
N ALA A 43 0.95 7.65 -5.22
CA ALA A 43 0.95 7.86 -6.67
C ALA A 43 2.12 7.15 -7.38
N CYS A 44 3.32 7.21 -6.80
CA CYS A 44 4.53 6.68 -7.41
C CYS A 44 4.64 5.16 -7.32
N ALA A 45 4.19 4.54 -6.22
CA ALA A 45 4.37 3.11 -6.02
C ALA A 45 3.57 2.23 -7.01
N PRO A 46 2.29 2.54 -7.35
CA PRO A 46 1.58 1.83 -8.42
C PRO A 46 2.24 2.02 -9.80
N ALA A 47 2.75 3.23 -10.08
CA ALA A 47 3.47 3.51 -11.32
C ALA A 47 4.78 2.70 -11.41
N LEU A 48 5.50 2.56 -10.29
CA LEU A 48 6.70 1.74 -10.20
C LEU A 48 6.39 0.25 -10.38
N ALA A 49 5.28 -0.22 -9.80
CA ALA A 49 4.81 -1.59 -9.99
C ALA A 49 4.44 -1.87 -11.45
N LEU A 50 3.73 -0.95 -12.11
CA LEU A 50 3.41 -1.03 -13.54
C LEU A 50 4.67 -1.05 -14.40
N LEU A 51 5.65 -0.20 -14.12
CA LEU A 51 6.91 -0.12 -14.87
C LEU A 51 7.75 -1.40 -14.70
N LEU A 52 7.75 -1.99 -13.51
CA LEU A 52 8.38 -3.29 -13.25
C LEU A 52 7.67 -4.45 -13.96
N CYS A 53 6.34 -4.39 -14.09
CA CYS A 53 5.55 -5.37 -14.81
C CYS A 53 5.74 -5.27 -16.34
N LEU A 54 5.95 -4.07 -16.87
CA LEU A 54 6.27 -3.83 -18.30
C LEU A 54 7.65 -4.35 -18.71
N TYR A 55 8.56 -4.59 -17.75
CA TYR A 55 9.88 -5.17 -18.02
C TYR A 55 9.83 -6.69 -18.26
N ARG A 56 8.68 -7.34 -18.03
CA ARG A 56 8.43 -8.76 -18.25
C ARG A 56 7.42 -8.94 -19.38
N ASP A 57 7.25 -10.17 -19.87
CA ASP A 57 6.16 -10.49 -20.80
C ASP A 57 4.82 -9.97 -20.26
N PHE A 58 4.09 -9.28 -21.14
CA PHE A 58 2.92 -8.47 -20.77
C PHE A 58 1.87 -9.27 -19.97
N GLU A 59 1.62 -10.52 -20.36
CA GLU A 59 0.65 -11.40 -19.69
C GLU A 59 1.05 -11.73 -18.25
N GLU A 60 2.31 -12.10 -18.02
CA GLU A 60 2.82 -12.36 -16.68
C GLU A 60 2.86 -11.06 -15.85
N GLY A 61 3.26 -9.95 -16.46
CA GLY A 61 3.31 -8.63 -15.81
C GLY A 61 1.95 -8.20 -15.27
N VAL A 62 0.88 -8.35 -16.07
CA VAL A 62 -0.48 -8.01 -15.65
C VAL A 62 -0.95 -8.92 -14.52
N LEU A 63 -0.73 -10.24 -14.62
CA LEU A 63 -1.06 -11.21 -13.57
C LEU A 63 -0.35 -10.89 -12.25
N TYR A 64 0.94 -10.54 -12.30
CA TYR A 64 1.67 -10.13 -11.10
C TYR A 64 1.16 -8.81 -10.54
N CYS A 65 0.88 -7.81 -11.38
CA CYS A 65 0.44 -6.51 -10.92
C CYS A 65 -0.90 -6.60 -10.19
N LEU A 66 -1.89 -7.27 -10.81
CA LEU A 66 -3.24 -7.41 -10.25
C LEU A 66 -3.28 -8.45 -9.12
N GLY A 67 -2.65 -9.61 -9.33
CA GLY A 67 -2.65 -10.70 -8.35
C GLY A 67 -1.91 -10.31 -7.06
N LEU A 68 -0.67 -9.84 -7.16
CA LEU A 68 0.09 -9.39 -5.99
C LEU A 68 -0.49 -8.11 -5.40
N GLY A 69 -1.06 -7.23 -6.23
CA GLY A 69 -1.79 -6.05 -5.76
C GLY A 69 -2.96 -6.44 -4.85
N ALA A 70 -3.79 -7.40 -5.25
CA ALA A 70 -4.90 -7.89 -4.45
C ALA A 70 -4.43 -8.51 -3.13
N VAL A 71 -3.40 -9.38 -3.16
CA VAL A 71 -2.86 -10.00 -1.95
C VAL A 71 -2.25 -8.97 -1.01
N ALA A 72 -1.50 -8.00 -1.54
CA ALA A 72 -0.93 -6.91 -0.76
C ALA A 72 -2.01 -6.04 -0.11
N GLY A 73 -3.08 -5.71 -0.84
CA GLY A 73 -4.22 -4.96 -0.33
C GLY A 73 -4.91 -5.67 0.82
N LEU A 74 -5.14 -6.98 0.69
CA LEU A 74 -5.73 -7.80 1.76
C LEU A 74 -4.82 -7.86 2.98
N ALA A 75 -3.53 -8.12 2.80
CA ALA A 75 -2.56 -8.20 3.88
C ALA A 75 -2.47 -6.88 4.67
N VAL A 76 -2.38 -5.75 3.97
CA VAL A 76 -2.35 -4.41 4.59
C VAL A 76 -3.66 -4.11 5.32
N SER A 77 -4.80 -4.47 4.74
CA SER A 77 -6.11 -4.24 5.37
C SER A 77 -6.28 -5.03 6.67
N LEU A 78 -5.88 -6.30 6.67
CA LEU A 78 -5.90 -7.15 7.87
C LEU A 78 -4.97 -6.61 8.96
N LEU A 79 -3.74 -6.23 8.58
CA LEU A 79 -2.78 -5.65 9.50
C LEU A 79 -3.30 -4.34 10.11
N MET A 80 -3.85 -3.45 9.29
CA MET A 80 -4.43 -2.19 9.76
C MET A 80 -5.68 -2.40 10.61
N ALA A 81 -6.51 -3.40 10.30
CA ALA A 81 -7.67 -3.77 11.13
C ALA A 81 -7.21 -4.27 12.51
N ALA A 82 -6.19 -5.12 12.57
CA ALA A 82 -5.62 -5.61 13.83
C ALA A 82 -5.00 -4.47 14.67
N LEU A 83 -4.29 -3.55 14.04
CA LEU A 83 -3.71 -2.37 14.70
C LEU A 83 -4.79 -1.44 15.25
N LYS A 84 -5.81 -1.13 14.43
CA LYS A 84 -6.97 -0.31 14.85
C LYS A 84 -7.72 -0.98 16.01
N HIS A 85 -7.92 -2.29 15.97
CA HIS A 85 -8.56 -3.05 17.04
C HIS A 85 -7.77 -2.98 18.36
N LYS A 86 -6.45 -3.18 18.31
CA LYS A 86 -5.59 -3.04 19.49
C LYS A 86 -5.66 -1.64 20.11
N GLN A 87 -5.65 -0.61 19.26
CA GLN A 87 -5.64 0.77 19.73
C GLN A 87 -7.00 1.22 20.28
N SER A 88 -8.10 0.81 19.65
CA SER A 88 -9.45 1.05 20.17
C SER A 88 -9.75 0.30 21.47
N GLY A 89 -9.09 -0.83 21.75
CA GLY A 89 -9.22 -1.54 23.02
C GLY A 89 -8.38 -0.95 24.16
N GLN A 90 -7.54 0.06 23.89
CA GLN A 90 -6.74 0.78 24.89
C GLN A 90 -7.28 2.19 25.22
N LEU A 91 -8.30 2.64 24.48
CA LEU A 91 -9.03 3.90 24.70
C LEU A 91 -10.27 3.64 25.55
#